data_AF-A0A251TWN8-F1
#
_entry.id   AF-A0A251TWN8-F1
#
_cell.length_a   1.000
_cell.length_b   1.000
_cell.length_c   1.000
_cell.angle_alpha   90.00
_cell.angle_beta   90.00
_cell.angle_gamma   90.00
#
_symmetry.space_group_name_H-M   'P 1'
#
loop_
_entity.id
_entity.type
_entity.pdbx_description
1 polymer ?
#
loop_
_entity_poly.entity_id
_entity_poly.type
_entity_poly.pdbx_seq_one_letter_code
_entity_poly.pdbx_strand_id
1 'polypeptide(L)'
;MTADGCNGCHLFPAGSGEERKKKRYIGVSLRSSGNWAAEIMVPGKVRKWLGIFGTVEEAARAYDRASIRYRGKTGKTNFPVEEYPELEPENNAQGS
;
A
#
# COMPACT_ATOMS: atom_id res chain seq x y z
N MET A 1 -19.80 -23.40 -3.53
CA MET A 1 -19.70 -23.34 -2.05
C MET A 1 -18.49 -22.49 -1.69
N THR A 2 -18.75 -21.30 -1.18
CA THR A 2 -17.77 -20.33 -0.67
C THR A 2 -17.20 -20.84 0.65
N ALA A 3 -15.89 -21.14 0.69
CA ALA A 3 -15.21 -21.41 1.94
C ALA A 3 -14.64 -20.09 2.49
N ASP A 4 -15.46 -19.42 3.28
CA ASP A 4 -15.04 -18.47 4.31
C ASP A 4 -14.32 -19.27 5.41
N GLY A 5 -13.10 -18.89 5.78
CA GLY A 5 -12.32 -19.66 6.74
C GLY A 5 -10.85 -19.25 6.83
N CYS A 6 -10.57 -18.02 7.24
CA CYS A 6 -9.30 -17.72 7.90
C CYS A 6 -9.60 -17.09 9.26
N ASN A 7 -9.80 -17.97 10.24
CA ASN A 7 -9.78 -17.67 11.66
C ASN A 7 -8.37 -17.21 12.06
N GLY A 8 -8.25 -16.01 12.64
CA GLY A 8 -7.11 -15.66 13.49
C GLY A 8 -5.92 -14.95 12.81
N CYS A 9 -6.10 -13.70 12.39
CA CYS A 9 -4.98 -12.77 12.20
C CYS A 9 -4.39 -12.36 13.57
N HIS A 10 -3.57 -13.20 14.19
CA HIS A 10 -2.66 -12.84 15.30
C HIS A 10 -1.53 -13.88 15.46
N LEU A 11 -0.61 -13.95 14.50
CA LEU A 11 0.72 -14.49 14.76
C LEU A 11 1.77 -13.62 14.08
N PHE A 12 1.98 -12.45 14.68
CA PHE A 12 3.27 -11.76 14.61
C PHE A 12 4.31 -12.74 15.17
N PRO A 13 5.27 -13.27 14.38
CA PRO A 13 6.50 -13.68 15.02
C PRO A 13 7.09 -12.40 15.62
N ALA A 14 7.36 -12.43 16.91
CA ALA A 14 8.26 -11.50 17.58
C ALA A 14 9.67 -11.67 16.96
N GLY A 15 9.83 -11.20 15.73
CA GLY A 15 11.09 -11.12 15.01
C GLY A 15 11.90 -9.99 15.61
N SER A 16 12.82 -10.39 16.48
CA SER A 16 14.17 -9.84 16.67
C SER A 16 14.47 -8.54 15.90
N GLY A 17 14.72 -7.49 16.67
CA GLY A 17 14.78 -6.10 16.24
C GLY A 17 16.03 -5.65 15.48
N GLU A 18 16.68 -6.46 14.65
CA GLU A 18 17.88 -6.01 13.91
C GLU A 18 17.85 -6.17 12.38
N GLU A 19 16.95 -6.98 11.80
CA GLU A 19 16.77 -7.03 10.34
C GLU A 19 15.79 -5.97 9.79
N ARG A 20 15.27 -5.12 10.70
CA ARG A 20 14.26 -4.05 10.46
C ARG A 20 14.77 -2.85 9.66
N LYS A 21 15.87 -2.97 8.91
CA LYS A 21 16.48 -1.88 8.12
C LYS A 21 16.45 -2.08 6.61
N LYS A 22 15.86 -3.15 6.07
CA LYS A 22 15.44 -3.14 4.66
C LYS A 22 14.28 -2.17 4.55
N LYS A 23 14.44 -1.09 3.77
CA LYS A 23 13.45 -0.03 3.54
C LYS A 23 12.10 -0.65 3.20
N ARG A 24 11.25 -0.85 4.22
CA ARG A 24 9.92 -1.41 4.04
C ARG A 24 9.04 -0.26 3.59
N TYR A 25 8.58 -0.34 2.35
CA TYR A 25 7.71 0.66 1.78
C TYR A 25 6.32 0.58 2.43
N ILE A 26 5.78 1.73 2.80
CA ILE A 26 4.46 1.91 3.40
C ILE A 26 3.40 1.41 2.42
N GLY A 27 2.46 0.61 2.92
CA GLY A 27 1.37 0.04 2.12
C GLY A 27 1.79 -1.06 1.16
N VAL A 28 3.04 -1.54 1.24
CA VAL A 28 3.55 -2.64 0.42
C VAL A 28 3.74 -3.90 1.27
N SER A 29 3.19 -5.02 0.83
CA SER A 29 3.29 -6.32 1.50
C SER A 29 3.80 -7.40 0.55
N LEU A 30 4.78 -8.18 1.00
CA LEU A 30 5.28 -9.34 0.26
C LEU A 30 4.39 -10.55 0.55
N ARG A 31 3.82 -11.13 -0.50
CA ARG A 31 3.06 -12.36 -0.40
C ARG A 31 3.98 -13.57 -0.44
N SER A 32 3.55 -14.69 0.14
CA SER A 32 4.24 -15.99 0.05
C SER A 32 4.47 -16.49 -1.38
N SER A 33 3.70 -15.97 -2.34
CA SER A 33 3.89 -16.23 -3.78
C SER A 33 5.07 -15.47 -4.40
N GLY A 34 5.75 -14.58 -3.67
CA GLY A 34 6.83 -13.74 -4.20
C GLY A 34 6.37 -12.44 -4.89
N ASN A 35 5.08 -12.16 -4.90
CA ASN A 35 4.51 -10.93 -5.47
C ASN A 35 4.38 -9.83 -4.40
N TRP A 36 4.53 -8.57 -4.83
CA TRP A 36 4.40 -7.39 -3.97
C TRP A 36 3.02 -6.76 -4.14
N ALA A 37 2.20 -6.75 -3.09
CA ALA A 37 0.89 -6.11 -3.13
C ALA A 37 0.98 -4.68 -2.59
N ALA A 38 0.32 -3.72 -3.26
CA ALA A 38 0.14 -2.37 -2.73
C ALA A 38 -1.30 -2.13 -2.31
N GLU A 39 -1.48 -1.58 -1.12
CA GLU A 39 -2.78 -1.33 -0.50
C GLU A 39 -2.75 0.01 0.24
N ILE A 40 -3.82 0.79 0.13
CA ILE A 40 -3.97 2.05 0.86
C ILE A 40 -5.15 2.03 1.82
N MET A 41 -4.90 2.54 3.02
CA MET A 41 -5.94 2.85 3.99
C MET A 41 -6.25 4.34 3.94
N VAL A 42 -7.48 4.64 3.53
CA VAL A 42 -8.01 6.01 3.49
C VAL A 42 -8.80 6.26 4.78
N PRO A 43 -8.48 7.32 5.56
CA PRO A 43 -9.19 7.60 6.80
C PRO A 43 -10.68 7.84 6.52
N GLY A 44 -11.56 7.18 7.27
CA GLY A 44 -13.01 7.26 7.08
C GLY A 44 -13.54 6.44 5.90
N LYS A 45 -12.69 5.71 5.17
CA LYS A 45 -13.09 4.78 4.10
C LYS A 45 -12.48 3.40 4.33
N VAL A 46 -12.87 2.46 3.47
CA VAL A 46 -12.37 1.08 3.48
C VAL A 46 -10.95 0.99 2.92
N ARG A 47 -10.23 -0.07 3.33
CA ARG A 47 -8.96 -0.46 2.70
C ARG A 47 -9.17 -0.65 1.21
N LYS A 48 -8.29 -0.07 0.40
CA LYS A 48 -8.34 -0.18 -1.04
C LYS A 48 -7.11 -0.88 -1.56
N TRP A 49 -7.35 -2.00 -2.24
CA TRP A 49 -6.32 -2.73 -2.96
C TRP A 49 -5.98 -1.97 -4.24
N LEU A 50 -4.70 -1.62 -4.41
CA LEU A 50 -4.21 -0.87 -5.57
C LEU A 50 -3.70 -1.80 -6.66
N GLY A 51 -3.20 -2.97 -6.29
CA GLY A 51 -2.75 -4.00 -7.22
C GLY A 51 -1.69 -4.92 -6.63
N ILE A 52 -1.24 -5.84 -7.48
CA ILE A 52 -0.06 -6.67 -7.27
C ILE A 52 0.98 -6.30 -8.32
N PHE A 53 2.24 -6.29 -7.91
CA PHE A 53 3.38 -5.79 -8.67
C PHE A 53 4.53 -6.78 -8.57
N GLY A 54 5.35 -6.80 -9.62
CA GLY A 54 6.53 -7.67 -9.67
C GLY A 54 7.68 -7.17 -8.79
N THR A 55 7.70 -5.88 -8.45
CA THR A 55 8.75 -5.24 -7.66
C THR A 55 8.17 -4.43 -6.50
N VAL A 56 8.99 -4.27 -5.45
CA VAL A 56 8.59 -3.52 -4.25
C VAL A 56 8.50 -2.03 -4.54
N GLU A 57 9.38 -1.52 -5.40
CA GLU A 57 9.43 -0.12 -5.82
C GLU A 57 8.17 0.25 -6.60
N GLU A 58 7.73 -0.58 -7.54
CA GLU A 58 6.52 -0.32 -8.32
C GLU A 58 5.26 -0.30 -7.43
N ALA A 59 5.17 -1.24 -6.49
CA ALA A 59 4.13 -1.27 -5.47
C ALA A 59 4.13 0.01 -4.62
N ALA A 60 5.31 0.44 -4.18
CA ALA A 60 5.47 1.64 -3.37
C ALA A 60 5.07 2.92 -4.12
N ARG A 61 5.45 3.03 -5.40
CA ARG A 61 5.05 4.13 -6.27
C ARG A 61 3.54 4.15 -6.50
N ALA A 62 2.90 2.97 -6.59
CA ALA A 62 1.44 2.89 -6.68
C ALA A 62 0.76 3.37 -5.38
N TYR A 63 1.32 3.02 -4.21
CA TYR A 63 0.86 3.53 -2.91
C TYR A 63 0.95 5.06 -2.83
N ASP A 64 2.09 5.63 -3.22
CA ASP A 64 2.33 7.07 -3.14
C ASP A 64 1.35 7.85 -4.01
N ARG A 65 1.11 7.36 -5.23
CA ARG A 65 0.09 7.92 -6.12
C ARG A 65 -1.28 7.98 -5.45
N ALA A 66 -1.69 6.89 -4.81
CA ALA A 66 -2.95 6.84 -4.09
C ALA A 66 -2.94 7.72 -2.83
N SER A 67 -1.84 7.76 -2.08
CA SER A 67 -1.68 8.56 -0.86
C SER A 67 -1.83 10.04 -1.16
N ILE A 68 -1.18 10.54 -2.21
CA ILE A 68 -1.31 11.91 -2.69
C ILE A 68 -2.75 12.18 -3.12
N ARG A 69 -3.38 11.25 -3.82
CA ARG A 69 -4.76 11.40 -4.29
C ARG A 69 -5.80 11.45 -3.17
N TYR A 70 -5.60 10.69 -2.08
CA TYR A 70 -6.55 10.63 -0.96
C TYR A 70 -6.24 11.59 0.18
N ARG A 71 -4.98 11.91 0.43
CA ARG A 71 -4.52 12.77 1.54
C ARG A 71 -4.02 14.14 1.08
N GLY A 72 -3.74 14.31 -0.21
CA GLY A 72 -3.14 15.52 -0.76
C GLY A 72 -1.66 15.65 -0.43
N LYS A 73 -1.15 16.90 -0.44
CA LYS A 73 0.26 17.26 -0.18
C LYS A 73 0.75 16.93 1.24
N THR A 74 -0.13 16.52 2.15
CA THR A 74 0.21 16.11 3.52
C THR A 74 0.27 14.59 3.68
N GLY A 75 0.04 13.84 2.61
CA GLY A 75 0.09 12.38 2.61
C GLY A 75 1.49 11.86 2.88
N LYS A 76 1.60 10.88 3.79
CA LYS A 76 2.84 10.12 3.97
C LYS A 76 3.10 9.28 2.71
N THR A 77 4.16 9.61 1.99
CA THR A 77 4.66 8.89 0.82
C THR A 77 6.00 8.22 1.14
N ASN A 78 6.38 7.26 0.31
CA ASN A 78 7.66 6.59 0.38
C ASN A 78 8.75 7.33 -0.40
N PHE A 79 8.36 7.96 -1.50
CA PHE A 79 9.18 8.75 -2.40
C PHE A 79 8.87 10.24 -2.26
N PRO A 80 9.80 11.13 -2.65
CA PRO A 80 9.54 12.55 -2.68
C PRO A 80 8.35 12.86 -3.60
N VAL A 81 7.42 13.68 -3.11
CA VAL A 81 6.24 14.15 -3.88
C VAL A 81 6.63 14.90 -5.16
N GLU A 82 7.86 15.39 -5.25
CA GLU A 82 8.45 15.99 -6.46
C GLU A 82 8.54 15.02 -7.64
N GLU A 83 8.54 13.70 -7.39
CA GLU A 83 8.47 12.67 -8.43
C GLU A 83 7.05 12.53 -9.03
N TYR A 84 6.05 13.12 -8.36
CA TYR A 84 4.64 13.04 -8.73
C TYR A 84 4.00 14.44 -8.91
N PRO A 85 4.57 15.31 -9.76
CA PRO A 85 4.08 16.69 -9.91
C PRO A 85 2.69 16.76 -10.56
N GLU A 86 2.33 15.76 -11.38
CA GLU A 86 1.12 15.74 -12.22
C GLU A 86 -0.10 15.10 -11.52
N LEU A 87 0.03 14.58 -10.30
CA LEU A 87 -1.09 13.92 -9.64
C LEU A 87 -2.06 14.96 -9.07
N GLU A 88 -2.96 15.42 -9.94
CA GLU A 88 -4.13 16.15 -9.48
C GLU A 88 -4.92 15.26 -8.51
N PRO A 89 -5.36 15.79 -7.35
CA PRO A 89 -6.29 15.07 -6.51
C PRO A 89 -7.52 14.77 -7.36
N GLU A 90 -7.77 13.49 -7.65
CA GLU A 90 -8.95 13.11 -8.43
C GLU A 90 -10.18 13.35 -7.58
N ASN A 91 -10.85 14.45 -7.91
CA ASN A 91 -12.17 14.80 -7.43
C ASN A 91 -13.22 13.93 -8.12
N ASN A 92 -13.06 12.61 -8.22
CA ASN A 92 -14.13 11.78 -8.75
C ASN A 92 -14.05 10.32 -8.31
N ALA A 93 -15.21 9.78 -7.96
CA ALA A 93 -15.43 8.36 -7.78
C ALA A 93 -15.02 7.61 -9.06
N GLN A 94 -14.33 6.49 -8.91
CA GLN A 94 -14.05 5.59 -10.02
C GLN A 94 -15.38 5.11 -10.62
N GLY A 95 -15.68 5.57 -11.83
CA GLY A 95 -16.55 4.88 -12.76
C GLY A 95 -15.68 4.07 -13.71
N SER A 96 -15.78 2.74 -13.62
CA SER A 96 -16.06 1.83 -14.74
C SER A 96 -16.08 0.39 -14.24
#